data_AF-A0A519CTT8-F1
#
_entry.id   AF-A0A519CTT8-F1
#
_cell.length_a   1.000
_cell.length_b   1.000
_cell.length_c   1.000
_cell.angle_alpha   90.00
_cell.angle_beta   90.00
_cell.angle_gamma   90.00
#
_symmetry.space_group_name_H-M   'P 1'
#
loop_
_entity.id
_entity.type
_entity.pdbx_description
1 polymer ?
#
loop_
_entity_poly.entity_id
_entity_poly.type
_entity_poly.pdbx_seq_one_letter_code
_entity_poly.pdbx_strand_id
1 'polypeptide(L)'
;MVRKKGDAMADYGMANPVHRLLRDHILASPEIGWDAQMLADELALTPASLNHHLTRLVEAGIIGYTNEGKGWRRYYLRGGSITNAVELFSVQCKTIIDQRMSLLEENWKRDDCRLALELPEEDTPSLTLGVVDHRPLTPQTSESLLSQWLGDFGLLGERPGKEINADSLSCKLFEILLSRNAPLSLDEAAVLLNGPKPRIGRILERFRASGMVERVARTDRLSISLWSAMMAQYQRRGEDWMLKKGGFNRILNETQQSKLIQKLKKNKLKVEDVESQLKDVNSKQQMLL
;
A
#
# COMPACT_ATOMS: atom_id res chain seq x y z
N MET A 1 14.35 34.49 14.83
CA MET A 1 15.49 33.62 15.18
C MET A 1 16.44 33.59 13.99
N VAL A 2 17.53 34.34 14.05
CA VAL A 2 18.52 34.45 12.97
C VAL A 2 19.35 33.17 12.97
N ARG A 3 19.29 32.37 11.89
CA ARG A 3 20.21 31.24 11.69
C ARG A 3 21.61 31.82 11.50
N LYS A 4 22.49 31.61 12.47
CA LYS A 4 23.94 31.80 12.27
C LYS A 4 24.36 30.89 11.11
N LYS A 5 24.76 31.51 9.98
CA LYS A 5 25.54 30.83 8.95
C LYS A 5 26.85 30.39 9.63
N GLY A 6 27.00 29.08 9.82
CA GLY A 6 28.27 28.49 10.25
C GLY A 6 29.31 28.69 9.16
N ASP A 7 30.55 28.92 9.58
CA ASP A 7 31.72 29.05 8.73
C ASP A 7 31.83 27.92 7.70
N ALA A 8 32.51 28.22 6.60
CA ALA A 8 32.71 27.37 5.43
C ALA A 8 33.02 25.91 5.80
N MET A 9 31.99 25.06 5.79
CA MET A 9 32.14 23.61 5.78
C MET A 9 32.86 23.23 4.48
N ALA A 10 33.78 22.25 4.54
CA ALA A 10 34.68 21.88 3.45
C ALA A 10 34.01 21.60 2.08
N ASP A 11 32.71 21.32 2.05
CA ASP A 11 31.90 21.09 0.84
C ASP A 11 30.96 22.28 0.49
N TYR A 12 31.27 23.52 0.89
CA TYR A 12 30.40 24.71 0.68
C TYR A 12 28.98 24.55 1.25
N GLY A 13 28.80 23.68 2.24
CA GLY A 13 27.49 23.36 2.84
C GLY A 13 26.61 22.41 2.00
N MET A 14 27.16 21.77 0.96
CA MET A 14 26.41 20.86 0.07
C MET A 14 26.19 19.46 0.67
N ALA A 15 27.09 18.99 1.54
CA ALA A 15 27.00 17.66 2.15
C ALA A 15 26.47 17.72 3.59
N ASN A 16 25.36 17.01 3.85
CA ASN A 16 24.81 16.80 5.19
C ASN A 16 25.85 16.10 6.09
N PRO A 17 25.95 16.42 7.39
CA PRO A 17 26.83 15.72 8.33
C PRO A 17 26.82 14.17 8.27
N VAL A 18 25.67 13.55 7.98
CA VAL A 18 25.60 12.08 7.76
C VAL A 18 26.40 11.64 6.53
N HIS A 19 26.34 12.42 5.45
CA HIS A 19 27.09 12.12 4.24
C HIS A 19 28.60 12.20 4.48
N ARG A 20 29.07 13.23 5.21
CA ARG A 20 30.49 13.34 5.59
C ARG A 20 30.93 12.20 6.50
N LEU A 21 30.14 11.88 7.53
CA LEU A 21 30.38 10.72 8.40
C LEU A 21 30.59 9.42 7.60
N LEU A 22 29.70 9.16 6.64
CA LEU A 22 29.78 7.95 5.82
C LEU A 22 30.96 8.01 4.84
N ARG A 23 31.08 9.08 4.05
CA ARG A 23 32.10 9.22 3.00
C ARG A 23 33.51 9.27 3.57
N ASP A 24 33.74 10.10 4.59
CA ASP A 24 35.08 10.47 5.04
C ASP A 24 35.63 9.50 6.10
N HIS A 25 34.77 8.72 6.76
CA HIS A 25 35.17 7.85 7.87
C HIS A 25 34.73 6.40 7.68
N ILE A 26 33.42 6.13 7.72
CA ILE A 26 32.89 4.75 7.77
C ILE A 26 33.18 3.97 6.48
N LEU A 27 32.98 4.60 5.31
CA LEU A 27 33.18 3.97 4.01
C LEU A 27 34.63 4.09 3.51
N ALA A 28 35.33 5.15 3.89
CA ALA A 28 36.74 5.34 3.54
C ALA A 28 37.64 4.31 4.22
N SER A 29 37.32 3.93 5.47
CA SER A 29 38.13 3.02 6.28
C SER A 29 37.23 1.97 6.97
N PRO A 30 36.70 0.99 6.21
CA PRO A 30 35.67 0.08 6.71
C PRO A 30 36.17 -0.93 7.77
N GLU A 31 37.48 -1.17 7.83
CA GLU A 31 38.14 -2.04 8.82
C GLU A 31 38.40 -1.34 10.17
N ILE A 32 38.12 -0.03 10.26
CA ILE A 32 38.41 0.77 11.45
C ILE A 32 37.12 1.05 12.24
N GLY A 33 37.19 0.84 13.55
CA GLY A 33 36.15 1.27 14.49
C GLY A 33 36.40 2.71 14.96
N TRP A 34 35.39 3.56 14.81
CA TRP A 34 35.44 4.98 15.11
C TRP A 34 34.79 5.31 16.45
N ASP A 35 35.49 6.11 17.26
CA ASP A 35 34.96 6.61 18.51
C ASP A 35 33.99 7.79 18.27
N ALA A 36 32.88 7.83 19.00
CA ALA A 36 31.87 8.86 18.81
C ALA A 36 32.37 10.28 19.16
N GLN A 37 33.25 10.43 20.15
CA GLN A 37 33.79 11.75 20.50
C GLN A 37 34.73 12.25 19.39
N MET A 38 35.62 11.36 18.91
CA MET A 38 36.50 11.67 17.78
C MET A 38 35.71 12.10 16.53
N LEU A 39 34.66 11.35 16.18
CA LEU A 39 33.78 11.69 15.06
C LEU A 39 33.05 13.03 15.26
N ALA A 40 32.65 13.35 16.49
CA ALA A 40 31.96 14.60 16.80
C ALA A 40 32.89 15.80 16.60
N ASP A 41 34.15 15.67 17.04
CA ASP A 41 35.17 16.70 16.90
C ASP A 41 35.56 16.90 15.43
N GLU A 42 35.79 15.82 14.66
CA GLU A 42 36.15 15.89 13.23
C GLU A 42 35.02 16.44 12.34
N LEU A 43 33.77 16.09 12.63
CA LEU A 43 32.61 16.56 11.87
C LEU A 43 32.10 17.94 12.32
N ALA A 44 32.69 18.51 13.37
CA ALA A 44 32.24 19.72 14.06
C ALA A 44 30.76 19.65 14.48
N LEU A 45 30.35 18.53 15.08
CA LEU A 45 29.00 18.27 15.56
C LEU A 45 28.96 18.22 17.09
N THR A 46 27.80 18.53 17.66
CA THR A 46 27.56 18.21 19.06
C THR A 46 27.43 16.68 19.23
N PRO A 47 27.90 16.10 20.36
CA PRO A 47 27.76 14.66 20.63
C PRO A 47 26.31 14.17 20.52
N ALA A 48 25.34 15.00 20.96
CA ALA A 48 23.92 14.68 20.86
C ALA A 48 23.44 14.57 19.40
N SER A 49 23.86 15.48 18.52
CA SER A 49 23.50 15.43 17.10
C SER A 49 24.13 14.24 16.39
N LEU A 50 25.39 13.93 16.69
CA LEU A 50 26.06 12.76 16.13
C LEU A 50 25.39 11.46 16.59
N ASN A 51 25.11 11.33 17.89
CA ASN A 51 24.44 10.14 18.43
C ASN A 51 23.08 9.90 17.76
N HIS A 52 22.32 10.94 17.43
CA HIS A 52 21.08 10.78 16.67
C HIS A 52 21.32 10.14 15.30
N HIS A 53 22.36 10.56 14.57
CA HIS A 53 22.71 9.97 13.28
C HIS A 53 23.24 8.54 13.40
N LEU A 54 24.12 8.28 14.37
CA LEU A 54 24.68 6.95 14.62
C LEU A 54 23.59 5.95 15.00
N THR A 55 22.67 6.31 15.91
CA THR A 55 21.54 5.47 16.28
C THR A 55 20.71 5.09 15.06
N ARG A 56 20.40 6.03 14.17
CA ARG A 56 19.63 5.73 12.95
C ARG A 56 20.38 4.82 11.97
N LEU A 57 21.69 4.95 11.86
CA LEU A 57 22.51 4.07 11.01
C LEU A 57 22.65 2.66 11.60
N VAL A 58 22.68 2.55 12.93
CA VAL A 58 22.63 1.27 13.66
C VAL A 58 21.27 0.60 13.48
N GLU A 59 20.18 1.36 13.66
CA GLU A 59 18.81 0.88 13.44
C GLU A 59 18.57 0.45 11.99
N ALA A 60 19.16 1.17 11.03
CA ALA A 60 19.15 0.78 9.61
C ALA A 60 20.06 -0.41 9.30
N GLY A 61 20.79 -0.95 10.29
CA GLY A 61 21.64 -2.13 10.10
C GLY A 61 22.88 -1.90 9.24
N ILE A 62 23.25 -0.65 8.93
CA ILE A 62 24.42 -0.32 8.10
C ILE A 62 25.70 -0.36 8.93
N ILE A 63 25.66 0.18 10.15
CA ILE A 63 26.81 0.19 11.07
C ILE A 63 26.49 -0.63 12.32
N GLY A 64 27.53 -1.20 12.92
CA GLY A 64 27.48 -1.87 14.22
C GLY A 64 28.24 -1.06 15.24
N TYR A 65 28.21 -1.50 16.51
CA TYR A 65 29.12 -0.98 17.52
C TYR A 65 29.61 -2.06 18.46
N THR A 66 30.80 -1.86 19.01
CA THR A 66 31.34 -2.63 20.14
C THR A 66 31.30 -1.77 21.40
N ASN A 67 31.05 -2.39 22.56
CA ASN A 67 31.15 -1.72 23.85
C ASN A 67 32.58 -1.90 24.38
N GLU A 68 33.32 -0.80 24.55
CA GLU A 68 34.70 -0.83 25.07
C GLU A 68 34.76 -0.60 26.59
N GLY A 69 33.62 -0.67 27.28
CA GLY A 69 33.49 -0.41 28.71
C GLY A 69 33.22 1.07 29.03
N LYS A 70 32.77 1.36 30.26
CA LYS A 70 32.42 2.71 30.74
C LYS A 70 31.43 3.51 29.85
N GLY A 71 30.62 2.81 29.06
CA GLY A 71 29.66 3.43 28.13
C GLY A 71 30.25 3.90 26.80
N TRP A 72 31.53 3.60 26.52
CA TRP A 72 32.19 3.96 25.28
C TRP A 72 31.83 2.97 24.18
N ARG A 73 31.50 3.49 23.00
CA ARG A 73 31.10 2.71 21.83
C ARG A 73 31.99 3.06 20.65
N ARG A 74 32.54 2.04 20.01
CA ARG A 74 33.18 2.16 18.70
C ARG A 74 32.24 1.71 17.61
N TYR A 75 32.02 2.56 16.62
CA TYR A 75 31.13 2.31 15.49
C TYR A 75 31.92 1.85 14.28
N TYR A 76 31.43 0.83 13.59
CA TYR A 76 32.12 0.22 12.44
C TYR A 76 31.13 -0.18 11.35
N LEU A 77 31.61 -0.31 10.11
CA LEU A 77 30.78 -0.77 8.99
C LEU A 77 30.48 -2.27 9.13
N ARG A 78 29.20 -2.67 9.14
CA ARG A 78 28.86 -4.09 9.30
C ARG A 78 29.38 -4.90 8.12
N GLY A 79 29.98 -6.05 8.43
CA GLY A 79 30.55 -6.93 7.41
C GLY A 79 31.76 -6.37 6.65
N GLY A 80 32.37 -5.26 7.11
CA GLY A 80 33.61 -4.71 6.53
C GLY A 80 33.46 -4.10 5.12
N SER A 81 32.25 -4.02 4.58
CA SER A 81 31.98 -3.33 3.30
C SER A 81 30.51 -2.92 3.21
N ILE A 82 30.21 -1.92 2.37
CA ILE A 82 28.82 -1.49 2.15
C ILE A 82 27.97 -2.60 1.51
N THR A 83 28.57 -3.39 0.62
CA THR A 83 27.91 -4.52 -0.02
C THR A 83 27.48 -5.55 1.01
N ASN A 84 28.38 -5.93 1.92
CA ASN A 84 28.07 -6.90 2.98
C ASN A 84 27.06 -6.33 3.99
N ALA A 85 27.15 -5.04 4.33
CA ALA A 85 26.18 -4.37 5.21
C ALA A 85 24.77 -4.42 4.61
N VAL A 86 24.64 -4.12 3.31
CA VAL A 86 23.36 -4.16 2.58
C VAL A 86 22.84 -5.60 2.45
N GLU A 87 23.70 -6.59 2.22
CA GLU A 87 23.32 -8.00 2.18
C GLU A 87 22.77 -8.45 3.54
N LEU A 88 23.48 -8.18 4.63
CA LEU A 88 23.03 -8.49 5.99
C LEU A 88 21.70 -7.81 6.34
N PHE A 89 21.57 -6.53 5.97
CA PHE A 89 20.32 -5.78 6.12
C PHE A 89 19.17 -6.43 5.33
N SER A 90 19.41 -6.83 4.09
CA SER A 90 18.40 -7.46 3.23
C SER A 90 17.93 -8.79 3.80
N VAL A 91 18.85 -9.63 4.30
CA VAL A 91 18.52 -10.90 4.96
C VAL A 91 17.70 -10.65 6.23
N GLN A 92 18.08 -9.65 7.04
CA GLN A 92 17.33 -9.27 8.24
C GLN A 92 15.92 -8.79 7.89
N CYS A 93 15.77 -7.87 6.93
CA CYS A 93 14.46 -7.39 6.48
C CYS A 93 13.59 -8.52 5.95
N LYS A 94 14.14 -9.43 5.14
CA LYS A 94 13.41 -10.59 4.65
C LYS A 94 12.92 -11.46 5.80
N THR A 95 13.78 -11.74 6.78
CA THR A 95 13.43 -12.55 7.95
C THR A 95 12.31 -11.90 8.77
N ILE A 96 12.38 -10.58 9.00
CA ILE A 96 11.33 -9.82 9.69
C ILE A 96 10.03 -9.90 8.89
N ILE A 97 10.07 -9.65 7.58
CA ILE A 97 8.87 -9.70 6.73
C ILE A 97 8.24 -11.11 6.81
N ASP A 98 9.02 -12.17 6.64
CA ASP A 98 8.53 -13.55 6.70
C ASP A 98 7.82 -13.83 8.04
N GLN A 99 8.45 -13.46 9.16
CA GLN A 99 7.86 -13.61 10.51
C GLN A 99 6.58 -12.78 10.70
N ARG A 100 6.57 -11.54 10.21
CA ARG A 100 5.40 -10.65 10.33
C ARG A 100 4.27 -11.10 9.40
N MET A 101 4.58 -11.69 8.25
CA MET A 101 3.58 -12.22 7.31
C MET A 101 2.91 -13.49 7.81
N SER A 102 3.59 -14.34 8.60
CA SER A 102 2.95 -15.49 9.24
C SER A 102 1.74 -15.12 10.12
N LEU A 103 1.72 -13.91 10.72
CA LEU A 103 0.56 -13.41 11.46
C LEU A 103 -0.65 -13.13 10.55
N LEU A 104 -0.41 -12.75 9.29
CA LEU A 104 -1.48 -12.57 8.31
C LEU A 104 -1.96 -13.90 7.75
N GLU A 105 -1.09 -14.90 7.61
CA GLU A 105 -1.46 -16.22 7.10
C GLU A 105 -2.57 -16.86 7.95
N GLU A 106 -2.51 -16.72 9.28
CA GLU A 106 -3.57 -17.21 10.19
C GLU A 106 -4.94 -16.54 9.94
N ASN A 107 -4.92 -15.30 9.46
CA ASN A 107 -6.12 -14.51 9.20
C ASN A 107 -6.58 -14.57 7.73
N TRP A 108 -5.73 -15.13 6.85
CA TRP A 108 -5.99 -15.22 5.42
C TRP A 108 -6.97 -16.37 5.14
N LYS A 109 -8.22 -16.04 4.84
CA LYS A 109 -9.29 -17.01 4.55
C LYS A 109 -9.71 -17.02 3.09
N ARG A 110 -8.92 -16.35 2.24
CA ARG A 110 -9.18 -16.22 0.82
C ARG A 110 -8.61 -17.39 0.04
N ASP A 111 -9.38 -17.83 -0.94
CA ASP A 111 -9.00 -18.88 -1.89
C ASP A 111 -9.49 -18.49 -3.30
N ASP A 112 -8.78 -18.92 -4.34
CA ASP A 112 -9.04 -18.65 -5.76
C ASP A 112 -9.72 -17.29 -6.06
N CYS A 113 -8.97 -16.21 -5.86
CA CYS A 113 -9.48 -14.83 -6.01
C CYS A 113 -9.42 -14.28 -7.44
N ARG A 114 -9.15 -15.12 -8.44
CA ARG A 114 -9.00 -14.69 -9.82
C ARG A 114 -10.33 -14.22 -10.39
N LEU A 115 -10.32 -13.05 -11.02
CA LEU A 115 -11.51 -12.52 -11.70
C LEU A 115 -11.61 -13.11 -13.11
N ALA A 116 -12.83 -13.26 -13.62
CA ALA A 116 -13.07 -13.67 -15.01
C ALA A 116 -12.37 -12.74 -16.02
N LEU A 117 -12.20 -11.46 -15.65
CA LEU A 117 -11.35 -10.52 -16.37
C LEU A 117 -10.62 -9.65 -15.36
N GLU A 118 -9.30 -9.80 -15.30
CA GLU A 118 -8.42 -8.93 -14.54
C GLU A 118 -8.01 -7.76 -15.44
N LEU A 119 -8.49 -6.57 -15.07
CA LEU A 119 -8.05 -5.32 -15.66
C LEU A 119 -7.10 -4.66 -14.68
N PRO A 120 -5.83 -4.45 -15.04
CA PRO A 120 -4.90 -3.76 -14.17
C PRO A 120 -5.39 -2.33 -13.92
N GLU A 121 -5.12 -1.84 -12.72
CA GLU A 121 -5.34 -0.44 -12.40
C GLU A 121 -4.40 0.45 -13.24
N GLU A 122 -4.90 1.57 -13.77
CA GLU A 122 -4.08 2.48 -14.59
C GLU A 122 -2.96 3.15 -13.78
N ASP A 123 -3.23 3.49 -12.52
CA ASP A 123 -2.33 4.22 -11.62
C ASP A 123 -1.93 3.37 -10.39
N THR A 124 -1.38 2.16 -10.61
CA THR A 124 -0.94 1.30 -9.51
C THR A 124 0.21 1.95 -8.72
N PRO A 125 0.05 2.23 -7.42
CA PRO A 125 1.12 2.78 -6.61
C PRO A 125 2.22 1.73 -6.37
N SER A 126 3.46 2.19 -6.22
CA SER A 126 4.56 1.31 -5.84
C SER A 126 4.35 0.71 -4.45
N LEU A 127 4.64 -0.58 -4.31
CA LEU A 127 4.59 -1.25 -3.01
C LEU A 127 5.56 -0.57 -2.03
N THR A 128 4.99 0.05 -1.00
CA THR A 128 5.72 0.81 0.02
C THR A 128 5.26 0.34 1.38
N LEU A 129 6.09 -0.48 2.02
CA LEU A 129 5.79 -1.10 3.32
C LEU A 129 6.82 -0.67 4.36
N GLY A 130 6.34 -0.42 5.58
CA GLY A 130 7.22 -0.33 6.73
C GLY A 130 7.73 -1.73 7.11
N VAL A 131 9.01 -1.83 7.46
CA VAL A 131 9.62 -3.06 7.98
C VAL A 131 9.92 -2.83 9.45
N VAL A 132 9.10 -3.43 10.31
CA VAL A 132 9.22 -3.29 11.76
C VAL A 132 9.25 -4.68 12.37
N ASP A 133 10.22 -4.91 13.25
CA ASP A 133 10.37 -6.16 13.98
C ASP A 133 9.16 -6.40 14.91
N HIS A 134 8.98 -7.65 15.34
CA HIS A 134 7.95 -8.00 16.31
C HIS A 134 8.09 -7.19 17.60
N ARG A 135 6.96 -6.68 18.09
CA ARG A 135 6.90 -5.96 19.37
C ARG A 135 5.76 -6.52 20.22
N PRO A 136 5.99 -6.76 21.52
CA PRO A 136 4.94 -7.25 22.40
C PRO A 136 3.81 -6.22 22.51
N LEU A 137 2.58 -6.70 22.67
CA LEU A 137 1.44 -5.83 22.98
C LEU A 137 1.63 -5.23 24.38
N THR A 138 1.34 -3.95 24.51
CA THR A 138 1.36 -3.27 25.82
C THR A 138 0.03 -3.54 26.52
N PRO A 139 0.02 -4.15 27.74
CA PRO A 139 -1.22 -4.61 28.38
C PRO A 139 -2.29 -3.53 28.61
N GLN A 140 -1.87 -2.26 28.69
CA GLN A 140 -2.75 -1.12 28.96
C GLN A 140 -3.33 -0.49 27.68
N THR A 141 -3.04 -1.04 26.51
CA THR A 141 -3.50 -0.51 25.22
C THR A 141 -4.69 -1.29 24.69
N SER A 142 -5.58 -0.63 23.96
CA SER A 142 -6.67 -1.26 23.20
C SER A 142 -6.21 -1.82 21.85
N GLU A 143 -4.91 -2.08 21.69
CA GLU A 143 -4.32 -2.58 20.46
C GLU A 143 -4.47 -4.10 20.34
N SER A 144 -4.46 -4.59 19.10
CA SER A 144 -4.41 -6.01 18.76
C SER A 144 -3.17 -6.28 17.93
N LEU A 145 -2.82 -7.56 17.76
CA LEU A 145 -1.74 -7.94 16.83
C LEU A 145 -2.00 -7.40 15.42
N LEU A 146 -3.25 -7.46 14.94
CA LEU A 146 -3.61 -6.93 13.64
C LEU A 146 -3.46 -5.41 13.56
N SER A 147 -3.96 -4.67 14.55
CA SER A 147 -3.89 -3.21 14.51
C SER A 147 -2.45 -2.69 14.59
N GLN A 148 -1.60 -3.34 15.40
CA GLN A 148 -0.17 -3.07 15.44
C GLN A 148 0.48 -3.39 14.08
N TRP A 149 0.14 -4.53 13.47
CA TRP A 149 0.63 -4.92 12.16
C TRP A 149 0.26 -3.89 11.07
N LEU A 150 -0.99 -3.42 11.05
CA LEU A 150 -1.44 -2.36 10.13
C LEU A 150 -0.66 -1.06 10.34
N GLY A 151 -0.34 -0.71 11.59
CA GLY A 151 0.48 0.46 11.90
C GLY A 151 1.91 0.32 11.38
N ASP A 152 2.53 -0.83 11.65
CA ASP A 152 3.91 -1.15 11.29
C ASP A 152 4.15 -1.14 9.78
N PHE A 153 3.20 -1.67 9.01
CA PHE A 153 3.26 -1.69 7.54
C PHE A 153 2.79 -0.38 6.89
N GLY A 154 2.48 0.65 7.70
CA GLY A 154 2.13 2.00 7.21
C GLY A 154 0.67 2.19 6.81
N LEU A 155 -0.18 1.18 6.96
CA LEU A 155 -1.59 1.20 6.56
C LEU A 155 -2.46 2.09 7.44
N LEU A 156 -2.02 2.42 8.66
CA LEU A 156 -2.70 3.38 9.54
C LEU A 156 -2.09 4.78 9.49
N GLY A 157 -0.98 4.97 8.77
CA GLY A 157 -0.20 6.21 8.73
C GLY A 157 0.55 6.53 10.03
N GLU A 158 1.37 7.58 9.99
CA GLU A 158 2.28 7.98 11.09
C GLU A 158 1.59 8.26 12.44
N ARG A 159 0.35 8.77 12.39
CA ARG A 159 -0.41 9.16 13.59
C ARG A 159 -1.81 8.52 13.54
N PRO A 160 -1.91 7.24 13.89
CA PRO A 160 -3.15 6.47 13.70
C PRO A 160 -4.28 6.91 14.64
N GLY A 161 -3.95 7.52 15.79
CA GLY A 161 -4.94 7.93 16.78
C GLY A 161 -5.81 6.75 17.19
N LYS A 162 -7.14 6.87 17.08
CA LYS A 162 -8.07 5.79 17.41
C LYS A 162 -8.07 4.62 16.40
N GLU A 163 -7.44 4.74 15.23
CA GLU A 163 -7.38 3.65 14.25
C GLU A 163 -6.45 2.52 14.70
N ILE A 164 -5.55 2.75 15.68
CA ILE A 164 -4.69 1.72 16.27
C ILE A 164 -5.46 0.74 17.17
N ASN A 165 -6.71 1.06 17.52
CA ASN A 165 -7.52 0.19 18.36
C ASN A 165 -7.93 -1.08 17.62
N ALA A 166 -8.06 -2.18 18.34
CA ALA A 166 -8.46 -3.48 17.83
C ALA A 166 -9.82 -3.43 17.11
N ASP A 167 -10.78 -2.65 17.63
CA ASP A 167 -12.13 -2.54 17.09
C ASP A 167 -12.30 -1.44 16.03
N SER A 168 -11.19 -0.85 15.57
CA SER A 168 -11.22 0.27 14.64
C SER A 168 -11.82 -0.11 13.29
N LEU A 169 -12.26 0.92 12.57
CA LEU A 169 -12.82 0.74 11.24
C LEU A 169 -11.78 0.19 10.27
N SER A 170 -10.50 0.58 10.44
CA SER A 170 -9.39 0.07 9.63
C SER A 170 -9.16 -1.42 9.85
N CYS A 171 -9.13 -1.89 11.10
CA CYS A 171 -8.97 -3.31 11.44
C CYS A 171 -10.09 -4.15 10.85
N LYS A 172 -11.34 -3.79 11.13
CA LYS A 172 -12.52 -4.52 10.63
C LYS A 172 -12.59 -4.55 9.10
N LEU A 173 -12.23 -3.43 8.45
CA LEU A 173 -12.19 -3.36 6.99
C LEU A 173 -11.11 -4.28 6.42
N PHE A 174 -9.94 -4.32 7.04
CA PHE A 174 -8.86 -5.19 6.60
C PHE A 174 -9.19 -6.67 6.81
N GLU A 175 -9.83 -7.05 7.93
CA GLU A 175 -10.33 -8.41 8.16
C GLU A 175 -11.33 -8.85 7.08
N ILE A 176 -12.21 -7.95 6.61
CA ILE A 176 -13.09 -8.23 5.47
C ILE A 176 -12.26 -8.51 4.22
N LEU A 177 -11.22 -7.72 3.95
CA LEU A 177 -10.34 -7.92 2.79
C LEU A 177 -9.50 -9.20 2.87
N LEU A 178 -9.20 -9.71 4.07
CA LEU A 178 -8.50 -10.98 4.28
C LEU A 178 -9.42 -12.20 4.15
N SER A 179 -10.74 -12.01 4.22
CA SER A 179 -11.72 -13.11 4.25
C SER A 179 -12.62 -13.19 3.03
N ARG A 180 -12.59 -12.19 2.15
CA ARG A 180 -13.50 -12.07 1.01
C ARG A 180 -12.78 -12.29 -0.32
N ASN A 181 -13.24 -13.24 -1.12
CA ASN A 181 -12.70 -13.50 -2.46
C ASN A 181 -13.15 -12.46 -3.50
N ALA A 182 -14.42 -12.02 -3.41
CA ALA A 182 -14.97 -11.04 -4.33
C ALA A 182 -14.47 -9.62 -3.99
N PRO A 183 -14.23 -8.74 -4.98
CA PRO A 183 -13.81 -7.38 -4.69
C PRO A 183 -14.85 -6.64 -3.83
N LEU A 184 -14.39 -5.73 -2.98
CA LEU A 184 -15.26 -5.01 -2.04
C LEU A 184 -15.61 -3.62 -2.59
N SER A 185 -16.91 -3.34 -2.78
CA SER A 185 -17.35 -1.98 -3.14
C SER A 185 -17.49 -1.10 -1.91
N LEU A 186 -17.39 0.23 -2.11
CA LEU A 186 -17.56 1.21 -1.03
C LEU A 186 -18.95 1.15 -0.38
N ASP A 187 -19.99 0.89 -1.18
CA ASP A 187 -21.36 0.77 -0.68
C ASP A 187 -21.55 -0.49 0.18
N GLU A 188 -21.03 -1.63 -0.27
CA GLU A 188 -21.04 -2.86 0.54
C GLU A 188 -20.26 -2.67 1.84
N ALA A 189 -19.07 -2.08 1.78
CA ALA A 189 -18.24 -1.84 2.96
C ALA A 189 -18.93 -0.93 3.98
N ALA A 190 -19.61 0.13 3.52
CA ALA A 190 -20.36 1.04 4.39
C ALA A 190 -21.50 0.33 5.13
N VAL A 191 -22.21 -0.56 4.45
CA VAL A 191 -23.27 -1.37 5.06
C VAL A 191 -22.69 -2.38 6.05
N LEU A 192 -21.67 -3.15 5.65
CA LEU A 192 -21.07 -4.21 6.48
C LEU A 192 -20.47 -3.66 7.78
N LEU A 193 -19.84 -2.48 7.72
CA LEU A 193 -19.15 -1.87 8.85
C LEU A 193 -20.00 -0.87 9.63
N ASN A 194 -21.23 -0.60 9.16
CA ASN A 194 -22.08 0.49 9.66
C ASN A 194 -21.30 1.81 9.82
N GLY A 195 -20.48 2.12 8.82
CA GLY A 195 -19.48 3.20 8.88
C GLY A 195 -19.75 4.29 7.84
N PRO A 196 -19.30 5.54 8.06
CA PRO A 196 -19.46 6.61 7.08
C PRO A 196 -18.70 6.29 5.79
N LYS A 197 -19.40 6.21 4.65
CA LYS A 197 -18.81 5.94 3.32
C LYS A 197 -17.59 6.80 3.00
N PRO A 198 -17.57 8.13 3.27
CA PRO A 198 -16.37 8.96 3.03
C PRO A 198 -15.17 8.61 3.91
N ARG A 199 -15.40 8.05 5.10
CA ARG A 199 -14.32 7.59 5.99
C ARG A 199 -13.74 6.28 5.49
N ILE A 200 -14.59 5.31 5.13
CA ILE A 200 -14.16 4.02 4.56
C ILE A 200 -13.38 4.23 3.27
N GLY A 201 -13.86 5.12 2.39
CA GLY A 201 -13.15 5.47 1.16
C GLY A 201 -11.74 6.01 1.41
N ARG A 202 -11.54 6.85 2.43
CA ARG A 202 -10.21 7.34 2.83
C ARG A 202 -9.31 6.25 3.41
N ILE A 203 -9.88 5.26 4.10
CA ILE A 203 -9.10 4.13 4.63
C ILE A 203 -8.65 3.22 3.48
N LEU A 204 -9.56 2.84 2.57
CA LEU A 204 -9.19 2.07 1.38
C LEU A 204 -8.15 2.79 0.52
N GLU A 205 -8.25 4.10 0.37
CA GLU A 205 -7.24 4.86 -0.38
C GLU A 205 -5.86 4.83 0.29
N ARG A 206 -5.82 4.82 1.63
CA ARG A 206 -4.57 4.67 2.37
C ARG A 206 -3.97 3.29 2.20
N PHE A 207 -4.80 2.24 2.27
CA PHE A 207 -4.35 0.88 2.01
C PHE A 207 -3.83 0.76 0.57
N ARG A 208 -4.53 1.37 -0.38
CA ARG A 208 -4.11 1.44 -1.77
C ARG A 208 -2.78 2.15 -1.94
N ALA A 209 -2.58 3.31 -1.31
CA ALA A 209 -1.34 4.08 -1.41
C ALA A 209 -0.08 3.30 -0.95
N SER A 210 -0.23 2.26 -0.12
CA SER A 210 0.87 1.35 0.25
C SER A 210 1.19 0.28 -0.81
N GLY A 211 0.33 0.11 -1.82
CA GLY A 211 0.41 -0.98 -2.79
C GLY A 211 -0.15 -2.32 -2.31
N MET A 212 -0.67 -2.42 -1.08
CA MET A 212 -1.25 -3.66 -0.56
C MET A 212 -2.68 -3.96 -1.03
N VAL A 213 -3.40 -2.92 -1.45
CA VAL A 213 -4.78 -3.03 -1.95
C VAL A 213 -4.83 -2.38 -3.32
N GLU A 214 -5.48 -3.04 -4.26
CA GLU A 214 -5.67 -2.53 -5.60
C GLU A 214 -7.15 -2.22 -5.88
N ARG A 215 -7.40 -1.27 -6.79
CA ARG A 215 -8.73 -1.08 -7.34
C ARG A 215 -8.91 -1.98 -8.55
N VAL A 216 -9.94 -2.81 -8.50
CA VAL A 216 -10.29 -3.71 -9.60
C VAL A 216 -11.69 -3.42 -10.12
N ALA A 217 -11.88 -3.63 -11.42
CA ALA A 217 -13.20 -3.55 -12.03
C ALA A 217 -14.10 -4.68 -11.50
N ARG A 218 -15.32 -4.33 -11.04
CA ARG A 218 -16.35 -5.28 -10.60
C ARG A 218 -17.02 -5.97 -11.80
N THR A 219 -16.30 -6.87 -12.46
CA THR A 219 -16.82 -7.58 -13.64
C THR A 219 -17.96 -8.53 -13.30
N ASP A 220 -18.03 -8.99 -12.05
CA ASP A 220 -19.17 -9.75 -11.49
C ASP A 220 -20.49 -8.97 -11.51
N ARG A 221 -20.43 -7.62 -11.55
CA ARG A 221 -21.61 -6.75 -11.65
C ARG A 221 -21.82 -6.14 -13.02
N LEU A 222 -21.03 -6.54 -14.03
CA LEU A 222 -21.05 -5.94 -15.36
C LEU A 222 -22.44 -5.99 -15.99
N SER A 223 -23.15 -7.12 -15.90
CA SER A 223 -24.52 -7.27 -16.39
C SER A 223 -25.52 -6.28 -15.78
N ILE A 224 -25.39 -6.01 -14.47
CA ILE A 224 -26.26 -5.06 -13.76
C ILE A 224 -25.96 -3.62 -14.21
N SER A 225 -24.68 -3.28 -14.30
CA SER A 225 -24.22 -1.96 -14.76
C SER A 225 -24.67 -1.68 -16.20
N LEU A 226 -24.51 -2.66 -17.09
CA LEU A 226 -24.95 -2.57 -18.48
C LEU A 226 -26.45 -2.49 -18.59
N TRP A 227 -27.21 -3.30 -17.84
CA TRP A 227 -28.67 -3.20 -17.80
C TRP A 227 -29.14 -1.79 -17.41
N SER A 228 -28.57 -1.23 -16.34
CA SER A 228 -28.92 0.12 -15.88
C SER A 228 -28.56 1.19 -16.93
N ALA A 229 -27.38 1.07 -17.53
CA ALA A 229 -26.94 1.97 -18.60
C ALA A 229 -27.84 1.87 -19.84
N MET A 230 -28.18 0.66 -20.30
CA MET A 230 -29.07 0.41 -21.43
C MET A 230 -30.45 1.01 -21.21
N MET A 231 -31.05 0.80 -20.02
CA MET A 231 -32.34 1.38 -19.66
C MET A 231 -32.30 2.91 -19.68
N ALA A 232 -31.28 3.51 -19.05
CA ALA A 232 -31.14 4.96 -18.97
C ALA A 232 -30.86 5.61 -20.34
N GLN A 233 -29.98 5.02 -21.15
CA GLN A 233 -29.65 5.55 -22.47
C GLN A 233 -30.80 5.38 -23.45
N TYR A 234 -31.50 4.24 -23.43
CA TYR A 234 -32.69 4.03 -24.25
C TYR A 234 -33.79 5.03 -23.92
N GLN A 235 -34.09 5.26 -22.63
CA GLN A 235 -35.08 6.25 -22.21
C GLN A 235 -34.72 7.69 -22.65
N ARG A 236 -33.43 8.04 -22.64
CA ARG A 236 -32.97 9.40 -22.98
C ARG A 236 -32.80 9.64 -24.48
N ARG A 237 -32.40 8.62 -25.24
CA ARG A 237 -31.88 8.77 -26.62
C ARG A 237 -32.58 7.89 -27.65
N GLY A 238 -33.38 6.92 -27.21
CA GLY A 238 -34.14 6.03 -28.08
C GLY A 238 -33.32 4.95 -28.78
N GLU A 239 -34.02 4.15 -29.58
CA GLU A 239 -33.53 2.97 -30.29
C GLU A 239 -32.41 3.29 -31.30
N ASP A 240 -32.61 4.29 -32.16
CA ASP A 240 -31.65 4.67 -33.20
C ASP A 240 -30.28 5.01 -32.62
N TRP A 241 -30.27 5.63 -31.44
CA TRP A 241 -29.03 5.96 -30.76
C TRP A 241 -28.33 4.69 -30.25
N MET A 242 -29.07 3.76 -29.62
CA MET A 242 -28.52 2.50 -29.11
C MET A 242 -27.84 1.70 -30.22
N LEU A 243 -28.53 1.54 -31.37
CA LEU A 243 -28.02 0.81 -32.52
C LEU A 243 -26.76 1.47 -33.12
N LYS A 244 -26.80 2.80 -33.36
CA LYS A 244 -25.71 3.50 -34.05
C LYS A 244 -24.55 3.89 -33.13
N LYS A 245 -24.83 4.72 -32.12
CA LYS A 245 -23.82 5.35 -31.25
C LYS A 245 -23.61 4.63 -29.93
N GLY A 246 -24.57 3.82 -29.48
CA GLY A 246 -24.50 3.04 -28.25
C GLY A 246 -23.72 1.72 -28.35
N GLY A 247 -23.00 1.50 -29.45
CA GLY A 247 -22.11 0.35 -29.61
C GLY A 247 -22.80 -0.98 -29.94
N PHE A 248 -24.13 -1.05 -29.98
CA PHE A 248 -24.87 -2.29 -30.25
C PHE A 248 -24.51 -2.88 -31.62
N ASN A 249 -24.49 -2.07 -32.68
CA ASN A 249 -24.11 -2.54 -34.03
C ASN A 249 -22.64 -2.98 -34.13
N ARG A 250 -21.78 -2.52 -33.21
CA ARG A 250 -20.34 -2.83 -33.23
C ARG A 250 -20.01 -4.12 -32.49
N ILE A 251 -20.75 -4.42 -31.42
CA ILE A 251 -20.37 -5.44 -30.45
C ILE A 251 -21.32 -6.64 -30.48
N LEU A 252 -22.60 -6.42 -30.82
CA LEU A 252 -23.64 -7.43 -30.78
C LEU A 252 -24.02 -7.86 -32.19
N ASN A 253 -24.43 -9.12 -32.36
CA ASN A 253 -25.05 -9.58 -33.60
C ASN A 253 -26.51 -9.12 -33.72
N GLU A 254 -27.07 -9.14 -34.92
CA GLU A 254 -28.44 -8.64 -35.21
C GLU A 254 -29.51 -9.31 -34.32
N THR A 255 -29.32 -10.59 -33.99
CA THR A 255 -30.24 -11.36 -33.14
C THR A 255 -30.22 -10.86 -31.69
N GLN A 256 -29.02 -10.64 -31.13
CA GLN A 256 -28.83 -10.08 -29.78
C GLN A 256 -29.39 -8.66 -29.70
N GLN A 257 -29.07 -7.83 -30.69
CA GLN A 257 -29.59 -6.46 -30.78
C GLN A 257 -31.12 -6.45 -30.77
N SER A 258 -31.74 -7.23 -31.65
CA SER A 258 -33.20 -7.30 -31.79
C SER A 258 -33.86 -7.73 -30.48
N LYS A 259 -33.31 -8.74 -29.79
CA LYS A 259 -33.84 -9.23 -28.51
C LYS A 259 -33.76 -8.17 -27.41
N LEU A 260 -32.63 -7.49 -27.27
CA LEU A 260 -32.44 -6.45 -26.24
C LEU A 260 -33.33 -5.24 -26.52
N ILE A 261 -33.35 -4.74 -27.76
CA ILE A 261 -34.15 -3.58 -28.16
C ILE A 261 -35.65 -3.85 -28.02
N GLN A 262 -36.12 -5.05 -28.40
CA GLN A 262 -37.53 -5.39 -28.26
C GLN A 262 -37.98 -5.42 -26.78
N LYS A 263 -37.11 -5.88 -25.87
CA LYS A 263 -37.37 -5.87 -24.43
C LYS A 263 -37.28 -4.46 -23.83
N LEU A 264 -36.34 -3.63 -24.30
CA LEU A 264 -36.25 -2.21 -23.95
C LEU A 264 -37.50 -1.44 -24.38
N LYS A 265 -37.97 -1.62 -25.62
CA LYS A 265 -39.23 -1.05 -26.13
C LYS A 265 -40.43 -1.38 -25.23
N LYS A 266 -40.49 -2.61 -24.74
CA LYS A 266 -41.57 -3.11 -23.88
C LYS A 266 -41.37 -2.77 -22.40
N ASN A 267 -40.28 -2.09 -22.02
CA ASN A 267 -39.89 -1.82 -20.63
C ASN A 267 -39.83 -3.10 -19.76
N LYS A 268 -39.39 -4.22 -20.36
CA LYS A 268 -39.37 -5.56 -19.75
C LYS A 268 -37.97 -6.19 -19.73
N LEU A 269 -36.93 -5.42 -20.05
CA LEU A 269 -35.56 -5.90 -19.99
C LEU A 269 -35.17 -6.16 -18.53
N LYS A 270 -34.66 -7.35 -18.23
CA LYS A 270 -34.10 -7.71 -16.91
C LYS A 270 -32.58 -7.88 -16.97
N VAL A 271 -31.94 -7.98 -15.80
CA VAL A 271 -30.48 -8.19 -15.71
C VAL A 271 -30.08 -9.53 -16.33
N GLU A 272 -30.87 -10.59 -16.09
CA GLU A 272 -30.60 -11.94 -16.60
C GLU A 272 -30.70 -11.99 -18.13
N ASP A 273 -31.50 -11.09 -18.72
CA ASP A 273 -31.58 -10.95 -20.17
C ASP A 273 -30.29 -10.39 -20.75
N VAL A 274 -29.71 -9.39 -20.09
CA VAL A 274 -28.43 -8.79 -20.49
C VAL A 274 -27.31 -9.80 -20.33
N GLU A 275 -27.25 -10.49 -19.19
CA GLU A 275 -26.26 -11.54 -18.95
C GLU A 275 -26.34 -12.66 -20.00
N SER A 276 -27.55 -13.16 -20.30
CA SER A 276 -27.72 -14.23 -21.30
C SER A 276 -27.36 -13.78 -22.72
N GLN A 277 -27.67 -12.55 -23.11
CA GLN A 277 -27.34 -12.04 -24.46
C GLN A 277 -25.85 -11.72 -24.60
N LEU A 278 -25.18 -11.33 -23.52
CA LEU A 278 -23.76 -10.95 -23.54
C LEU A 278 -22.82 -12.09 -23.15
N LYS A 279 -23.32 -13.28 -22.81
CA LYS A 279 -22.51 -14.41 -22.36
C LYS A 279 -21.33 -14.75 -23.29
N ASP A 280 -21.54 -14.65 -24.60
CA ASP A 280 -20.52 -14.97 -25.62
C ASP A 280 -19.68 -13.75 -26.02
N VAL A 281 -19.96 -12.57 -25.47
CA VAL A 281 -19.21 -11.33 -25.72
C VAL A 281 -18.15 -11.20 -24.62
N ASN A 282 -16.89 -10.96 -24.99
CA ASN A 282 -15.83 -10.76 -24.01
C ASN A 282 -16.13 -9.55 -23.11
N SER A 283 -15.92 -9.67 -21.80
CA SER A 283 -16.04 -8.61 -20.81
C SER A 283 -15.37 -7.28 -21.23
N LYS A 284 -14.22 -7.30 -21.91
CA LYS A 284 -13.59 -6.06 -22.44
C LYS A 284 -14.45 -5.35 -23.49
N GLN A 285 -15.12 -6.11 -24.37
CA GLN A 285 -16.03 -5.55 -25.37
C GLN A 285 -17.35 -5.11 -24.73
N GLN A 286 -17.86 -5.87 -23.76
CA GLN A 286 -19.04 -5.50 -22.99
C GLN A 286 -18.87 -4.14 -22.30
N MET A 287 -17.68 -3.83 -21.77
CA MET A 287 -17.38 -2.54 -21.13
C MET A 287 -17.39 -1.32 -22.10
N LEU A 288 -17.48 -1.55 -23.41
CA LEU A 288 -17.58 -0.50 -24.42
C LEU A 288 -19.04 -0.17 -24.82
N LEU A 289 -20.02 -0.83 -24.21
CA LEU A 289 -21.47 -0.59 -24.33
C LEU A 289 -21.95 0.41 -23.27
#